data_AF-A0A165JQW0-F1
#
_entry.id   AF-A0A165JQW0-F1
#
_cell.length_a   1.000
_cell.length_b   1.000
_cell.length_c   1.000
_cell.angle_alpha   90.00
_cell.angle_beta   90.00
_cell.angle_gamma   90.00
#
_symmetry.space_group_name_H-M   'P 1'
#
loop_
_entity.id
_entity.type
_entity.pdbx_description
1 polymer ?
#
loop_
_entity_poly.entity_id
_entity_poly.type
_entity_poly.pdbx_seq_one_letter_code
_entity_poly.pdbx_strand_id
1 'polypeptide(L)'
;MKHAGQRKHIVSELSVVGYELLVLSFLLHPTVFDLVVRAFAQFAAARPTILAPDRSLRLWLLTLVAIHGHALVALAVPLSTSKGIVLDFIGNEHTPSRLLVLLVNLLVLLLQVVQICITHELATGANTLRGMALDSDLGSDAVLQLDFRATLKRVTHPPQPLELPAPATTGAGTDVNQLRRRFALTTVLRDAMARQLEAAAS
;
A
#
# COMPACT_ATOMS: atom_id res chain seq x y z
N MET A 1 5.42 3.77 29.60
CA MET A 1 5.20 2.49 28.90
C MET A 1 4.24 2.58 27.70
N LYS A 2 3.14 3.37 27.73
CA LYS A 2 2.19 3.47 26.59
C LYS A 2 2.81 3.95 25.26
N HIS A 3 3.76 4.90 25.30
CA HIS A 3 4.38 5.46 24.10
C HIS A 3 5.29 4.47 23.33
N ALA A 4 5.83 3.43 23.99
CA ALA A 4 6.71 2.46 23.34
C ALA A 4 5.92 1.47 22.46
N GLY A 5 4.74 1.03 22.94
CA GLY A 5 3.85 0.17 22.15
C GLY A 5 3.29 0.88 20.92
N GLN A 6 2.89 2.15 21.06
CA GLN A 6 2.41 2.96 19.94
C GLN A 6 3.48 3.15 18.87
N ARG A 7 4.74 3.43 19.26
CA ARG A 7 5.87 3.57 18.31
C ARG A 7 6.15 2.27 17.56
N LYS A 8 6.06 1.11 18.21
CA LYS A 8 6.20 -0.20 17.55
C LYS A 8 5.12 -0.45 16.51
N HIS A 9 3.87 -0.12 16.84
CA HIS A 9 2.76 -0.23 15.88
C HIS A 9 2.99 0.66 14.66
N ILE A 10 3.41 1.91 14.86
CA ILE A 10 3.72 2.84 13.75
C ILE A 10 4.82 2.26 12.85
N VAL A 11 5.90 1.71 13.41
CA VAL A 11 6.97 1.09 12.62
C VAL A 11 6.48 -0.12 11.83
N SER A 12 5.58 -0.92 12.42
CA SER A 12 4.98 -2.08 11.75
C SER A 12 4.14 -1.65 10.54
N GLU A 13 3.22 -0.71 10.72
CA GLU A 13 2.38 -0.17 9.64
C GLU A 13 3.24 0.47 8.54
N LEU A 14 4.25 1.25 8.94
CA LEU A 14 5.18 1.87 8.01
C LEU A 14 5.95 0.83 7.18
N SER A 15 6.26 -0.31 7.80
CA SER A 15 6.93 -1.43 7.11
C SER A 15 6.01 -2.06 6.07
N VAL A 16 4.74 -2.30 6.40
CA VAL A 16 3.72 -2.84 5.46
C VAL A 16 3.61 -1.92 4.25
N VAL A 17 3.33 -0.64 4.48
CA VAL A 17 3.17 0.36 3.41
C VAL A 17 4.44 0.46 2.56
N GLY A 18 5.62 0.39 3.19
CA GLY A 18 6.89 0.36 2.47
C GLY A 18 7.02 -0.84 1.54
N TYR A 19 6.63 -2.05 1.97
CA TYR A 19 6.65 -3.24 1.12
C TYR A 19 5.62 -3.16 -0.01
N GLU A 20 4.41 -2.66 0.25
CA GLU A 20 3.39 -2.44 -0.79
C GLU A 20 3.89 -1.47 -1.87
N LEU A 21 4.51 -0.36 -1.46
CA LEU A 21 5.10 0.61 -2.38
C LEU A 21 6.29 0.03 -3.17
N LEU A 22 7.06 -0.90 -2.59
CA LEU A 22 8.11 -1.62 -3.32
C LEU A 22 7.52 -2.52 -4.41
N VAL A 23 6.43 -3.23 -4.11
CA VAL A 23 5.71 -4.03 -5.12
C VAL A 23 5.16 -3.11 -6.21
N LEU A 24 4.54 -1.98 -5.85
CA LEU A 24 4.06 -0.99 -6.82
C LEU A 24 5.20 -0.44 -7.68
N SER A 25 6.34 -0.11 -7.06
CA SER A 25 7.54 0.36 -7.77
C SER A 25 8.05 -0.69 -8.78
N PHE A 26 8.04 -1.96 -8.41
CA PHE A 26 8.39 -3.07 -9.31
C PHE A 26 7.39 -3.23 -10.46
N LEU A 27 6.09 -3.09 -10.21
CA LEU A 27 5.08 -3.13 -11.27
C LEU A 27 5.24 -1.98 -12.27
N LEU A 28 5.70 -0.81 -11.81
CA LEU A 28 5.98 0.36 -12.65
C LEU A 28 7.32 0.24 -13.41
N HIS A 29 8.33 -0.38 -12.79
CA HIS A 29 9.65 -0.60 -13.36
C HIS A 29 10.17 -1.99 -12.97
N PRO A 30 10.00 -3.01 -13.85
CA PRO A 30 10.17 -4.42 -13.50
C PRO A 30 11.64 -4.85 -13.44
N THR A 31 12.41 -4.26 -12.53
CA THR A 31 13.78 -4.65 -12.23
C THR A 31 13.82 -5.46 -10.94
N VAL A 32 13.88 -6.78 -11.07
CA VAL A 32 13.92 -7.73 -9.93
C VAL A 32 15.10 -7.44 -9.01
N PHE A 33 16.26 -7.12 -9.57
CA PHE A 33 17.45 -6.77 -8.79
C PHE A 33 17.21 -5.58 -7.87
N ASP A 34 16.59 -4.52 -8.40
CA ASP A 34 16.27 -3.30 -7.64
C ASP A 34 15.23 -3.59 -6.55
N LEU A 35 14.21 -4.40 -6.87
CA LEU A 35 13.24 -4.87 -5.88
C LEU A 35 13.92 -5.62 -4.73
N VAL A 36 14.82 -6.57 -5.03
CA VAL A 36 15.53 -7.35 -4.02
C VAL A 36 16.40 -6.47 -3.14
N VAL A 37 17.24 -5.62 -3.74
CA VAL A 37 18.14 -4.72 -3.00
C VAL A 37 17.34 -3.78 -2.10
N ARG A 38 16.24 -3.21 -2.60
CA ARG A 38 15.38 -2.31 -1.81
C ARG A 38 14.56 -3.03 -0.75
N ALA A 39 14.15 -4.28 -0.98
CA ALA A 39 13.51 -5.11 0.04
C ALA A 39 14.49 -5.42 1.18
N PHE A 40 15.75 -5.72 0.88
CA PHE A 40 16.79 -5.84 1.89
C PHE A 40 17.02 -4.51 2.63
N ALA A 41 17.00 -3.38 1.94
CA ALA A 41 17.10 -2.07 2.56
C ALA A 41 15.91 -1.76 3.49
N GLN A 42 14.69 -2.11 3.09
CA GLN A 42 13.47 -1.99 3.89
C GLN A 42 13.55 -2.85 5.15
N PHE A 43 14.00 -4.10 5.01
CA PHE A 43 14.22 -5.00 6.13
C PHE A 43 15.29 -4.45 7.10
N ALA A 44 16.41 -3.98 6.56
CA ALA A 44 17.49 -3.40 7.36
C ALA A 44 17.05 -2.12 8.08
N ALA A 45 16.26 -1.26 7.43
CA ALA A 45 15.70 -0.04 8.02
C ALA A 45 14.65 -0.31 9.11
N ALA A 46 13.95 -1.45 9.05
CA ALA A 46 13.07 -1.88 10.14
C ALA A 46 13.85 -2.36 11.38
N ARG A 47 15.09 -2.84 11.19
CA ARG A 47 15.87 -3.56 12.22
C ARG A 47 17.35 -3.16 12.26
N PRO A 48 17.70 -1.86 12.32
CA PRO A 48 19.10 -1.45 12.27
C PRO A 48 19.93 -2.05 13.42
N THR A 49 19.32 -2.20 14.60
CA THR A 49 19.96 -2.70 15.82
C THR A 49 20.28 -4.20 15.79
N ILE A 50 19.53 -5.00 15.01
CA ILE A 50 19.77 -6.44 14.89
C ILE A 50 20.94 -6.69 13.93
N LEU A 51 20.98 -5.93 12.83
CA LEU A 51 22.04 -6.09 11.82
C LEU A 51 23.37 -5.51 12.29
N ALA A 52 23.35 -4.33 12.89
CA ALA A 52 24.57 -3.65 13.30
C ALA A 52 24.30 -2.68 14.45
N PRO A 53 24.30 -3.16 15.72
CA PRO A 53 23.96 -2.34 16.89
C PRO A 53 24.94 -1.19 17.13
N ASP A 54 26.19 -1.33 16.69
CA ASP A 54 27.27 -0.36 16.95
C ASP A 54 27.41 0.70 15.85
N ARG A 55 26.53 0.70 14.85
CA ARG A 55 26.62 1.61 13.70
C ARG A 55 25.83 2.88 13.93
N SER A 56 26.43 4.00 13.51
CA SER A 56 25.79 5.31 13.61
C SER A 56 24.62 5.44 12.62
N LEU A 57 23.60 6.21 13.02
CA LEU A 57 22.47 6.58 12.15
C LEU A 57 22.94 7.16 10.80
N ARG A 58 24.04 7.93 10.80
CA ARG A 58 24.61 8.54 9.59
C ARG A 58 25.03 7.49 8.56
N LEU A 59 25.65 6.41 9.00
CA LEU A 59 26.08 5.33 8.10
C LEU A 59 24.87 4.65 7.48
N TRP A 60 23.85 4.38 8.29
CA TRP A 60 22.58 3.80 7.86
C TRP A 60 21.86 4.66 6.81
N LEU A 61 21.78 5.97 7.05
CA LEU A 61 21.22 6.93 6.09
C LEU A 61 22.02 6.99 4.79
N LEU A 62 23.35 6.98 4.88
CA LEU A 62 24.23 7.00 3.71
C LEU A 62 24.01 5.74 2.86
N THR A 63 23.92 4.56 3.48
CA THR A 63 23.63 3.30 2.77
C THR A 63 22.27 3.35 2.07
N LEU A 64 21.23 3.87 2.72
CA LEU A 64 19.90 4.06 2.10
C LEU A 64 19.96 4.98 0.89
N VAL A 65 20.61 6.14 1.03
CA VAL A 65 20.78 7.10 -0.07
C VAL A 65 21.61 6.49 -1.20
N ALA A 66 22.62 5.69 -0.91
CA ALA A 66 23.42 5.02 -1.94
C ALA A 66 22.60 3.99 -2.74
N ILE A 67 21.78 3.18 -2.04
CA ILE A 67 20.90 2.18 -2.66
C ILE A 67 19.87 2.85 -3.57
N HIS A 68 19.17 3.88 -3.07
CA HIS A 68 18.15 4.59 -3.86
C HIS A 68 18.75 5.53 -4.90
N GLY A 69 19.93 6.08 -4.64
CA GLY A 69 20.62 7.01 -5.52
C GLY A 69 20.91 6.41 -6.89
N HIS A 70 21.29 5.13 -6.94
CA HIS A 70 21.46 4.42 -8.22
C HIS A 70 20.17 4.45 -9.06
N ALA A 71 19.03 4.14 -8.46
CA ALA A 71 17.75 4.12 -9.17
C ALA A 71 17.25 5.52 -9.56
N LEU A 72 17.50 6.53 -8.72
CA LEU A 72 17.18 7.93 -9.03
C LEU A 72 18.02 8.44 -10.21
N VAL A 73 19.32 8.13 -10.23
CA VAL A 73 20.22 8.50 -11.33
C VAL A 73 19.81 7.78 -12.62
N ALA A 74 19.50 6.49 -12.55
CA ALA A 74 19.04 5.72 -13.71
C ALA A 74 17.73 6.25 -14.32
N LEU A 75 16.84 6.83 -13.50
CA LEU A 75 15.61 7.49 -13.97
C LEU A 75 15.85 8.91 -14.52
N ALA A 76 16.84 9.61 -13.97
CA ALA A 76 17.17 10.98 -14.35
C ALA A 76 17.98 11.05 -15.65
N VAL A 77 18.84 10.05 -15.92
CA VAL A 77 19.62 9.99 -17.15
C VAL A 77 18.83 9.21 -18.21
N PRO A 78 18.50 9.82 -19.36
CA PRO A 78 17.76 9.15 -20.42
C PRO A 78 18.66 8.15 -21.16
N LEU A 79 18.87 6.97 -20.59
CA LEU A 79 19.37 5.82 -21.35
C LEU A 79 18.20 5.17 -22.10
N SER A 80 18.49 4.65 -23.30
CA SER A 80 17.54 4.07 -24.26
C SER A 80 16.42 3.25 -23.59
N THR A 81 15.21 3.74 -23.81
CA THR A 81 13.88 3.26 -23.40
C THR A 81 13.80 1.79 -22.97
N SER A 82 13.89 1.50 -21.67
CA SER A 82 13.25 0.29 -21.14
C SER A 82 11.75 0.54 -21.17
N LYS A 83 11.01 -0.32 -21.88
CA LYS A 83 9.54 -0.26 -21.94
C LYS A 83 9.00 -0.88 -20.65
N GLY A 84 8.75 -0.06 -19.63
CA GLY A 84 7.91 -0.46 -18.51
C GLY A 84 6.48 -0.64 -19.02
N ILE A 85 5.91 -1.83 -18.88
CA ILE A 85 4.52 -2.12 -19.22
C ILE A 85 3.74 -2.13 -17.91
N VAL A 86 2.85 -1.15 -17.75
CA VAL A 86 1.78 -1.25 -16.75
C VAL A 86 0.58 -1.83 -17.48
N LEU A 87 0.22 -3.06 -17.14
CA LEU A 87 -1.05 -3.63 -17.55
C LEU A 87 -2.12 -3.05 -16.65
N ASP A 88 -2.94 -2.13 -17.17
CA ASP A 88 -4.24 -1.88 -16.56
C ASP A 88 -5.07 -3.18 -16.64
N PHE A 89 -5.91 -3.47 -15.65
CA PHE A 89 -6.81 -4.63 -15.66
C PHE A 89 -7.82 -4.58 -16.81
N ILE A 90 -7.91 -3.42 -17.49
CA ILE A 90 -8.71 -3.18 -18.70
C ILE A 90 -7.93 -3.55 -19.99
N GLY A 91 -6.66 -3.94 -19.88
CA GLY A 91 -5.81 -4.33 -21.02
C GLY A 91 -5.22 -3.14 -21.79
N ASN A 92 -5.21 -1.95 -21.20
CA ASN A 92 -4.61 -0.77 -21.82
C ASN A 92 -3.12 -0.70 -21.45
N GLU A 93 -2.24 -0.78 -22.45
CA GLU A 93 -0.79 -0.64 -22.27
C GLU A 93 -0.44 0.84 -22.11
N HIS A 94 -0.48 1.35 -20.87
CA HIS A 94 -0.03 2.72 -20.60
C HIS A 94 1.44 2.71 -20.16
N THR A 95 2.27 3.51 -20.85
CA THR A 95 3.63 3.72 -20.39
C THR A 95 3.60 4.61 -19.15
N PRO A 96 4.12 4.16 -17.99
CA PRO A 96 4.06 4.94 -16.77
C PRO A 96 4.86 6.23 -16.92
N SER A 97 4.30 7.33 -16.44
CA SER A 97 5.01 8.62 -16.40
C SER A 97 6.29 8.48 -15.57
N ARG A 98 7.44 8.87 -16.14
CA ARG A 98 8.74 8.84 -15.44
C ARG A 98 8.71 9.62 -14.13
N LEU A 99 7.95 10.72 -14.10
CA LEU A 99 7.74 11.53 -12.90
C LEU A 99 7.04 10.74 -11.81
N LEU A 100 6.03 9.94 -12.15
CA LEU A 100 5.31 9.11 -11.20
C LEU A 100 6.25 8.05 -10.59
N VAL A 101 7.05 7.38 -11.42
CA VAL A 101 8.03 6.39 -10.92
C VAL A 101 9.07 7.06 -10.01
N LEU A 102 9.53 8.27 -10.36
CA LEU A 102 10.45 9.05 -9.53
C LEU A 102 9.83 9.42 -8.18
N LEU A 103 8.58 9.89 -8.17
CA LEU A 103 7.86 10.25 -6.96
C LEU A 103 7.63 9.05 -6.05
N VAL A 104 7.27 7.89 -6.60
CA VAL A 104 7.12 6.64 -5.83
C VAL A 104 8.46 6.25 -5.20
N ASN A 105 9.56 6.31 -5.95
CA ASN A 105 10.90 6.01 -5.40
C ASN A 105 11.32 6.99 -4.30
N LEU A 106 11.04 8.28 -4.48
CA LEU A 106 11.31 9.29 -3.46
C LEU A 106 10.48 9.06 -2.20
N LEU A 107 9.21 8.68 -2.36
CA LEU A 107 8.32 8.38 -1.24
C LEU A 107 8.80 7.15 -0.46
N VAL A 108 9.22 6.08 -1.14
CA VAL A 108 9.82 4.89 -0.50
C VAL A 108 11.07 5.27 0.29
N LEU A 109 11.98 6.06 -0.30
CA LEU A 109 13.18 6.53 0.38
C LEU A 109 12.81 7.34 1.63
N LEU A 110 11.85 8.27 1.52
CA LEU A 110 11.41 9.08 2.66
C LEU A 110 10.83 8.21 3.78
N LEU A 111 9.98 7.24 3.45
CA LEU A 111 9.39 6.31 4.41
C LEU A 111 10.48 5.49 5.12
N GLN A 112 11.48 5.00 4.38
CA GLN A 112 12.63 4.28 4.96
C GLN A 112 13.49 5.15 5.88
N VAL A 113 13.69 6.42 5.52
CA VAL A 113 14.39 7.40 6.38
C VAL A 113 13.60 7.66 7.66
N VAL A 114 12.28 7.84 7.57
CA VAL A 114 11.44 7.99 8.76
C VAL A 114 11.49 6.74 9.63
N GLN A 115 11.41 5.55 9.02
CA GLN A 115 11.46 4.28 9.73
C GLN A 115 12.79 4.08 10.47
N ILE A 116 13.92 4.39 9.83
CA ILE A 116 15.24 4.21 10.45
C ILE A 116 15.47 5.20 11.60
N CYS A 117 14.97 6.43 11.48
CA CYS A 117 14.99 7.40 12.57
C CYS A 117 14.17 6.92 13.77
N ILE A 118 12.93 6.47 13.54
CA ILE A 118 12.06 5.99 14.63
C ILE A 118 12.64 4.75 15.30
N THR A 119 13.15 3.79 14.53
CA THR A 119 13.74 2.55 15.06
C THR A 119 15.05 2.81 15.80
N HIS A 120 15.89 3.72 15.30
CA HIS A 120 17.12 4.13 15.98
C HIS A 120 16.85 4.86 17.30
N GLU A 121 15.89 5.78 17.33
CA GLU A 121 15.43 6.44 18.55
C GLU A 121 14.86 5.42 19.54
N LEU A 122 14.07 4.45 19.06
CA LEU A 122 13.53 3.39 19.90
C LEU A 122 14.64 2.52 20.49
N ALA A 123 15.67 2.20 19.71
CA ALA A 123 16.81 1.40 20.16
C ALA A 123 17.68 2.16 21.17
N THR A 124 17.96 3.43 20.91
CA THR A 124 18.79 4.29 21.78
C THR A 124 18.07 4.59 23.09
N GLY A 125 16.77 4.92 23.04
CA GLY A 125 15.93 5.09 24.23
C GLY A 125 15.66 3.79 24.99
N ALA A 126 15.65 2.64 24.31
CA ALA A 126 15.53 1.33 24.92
C ALA A 126 16.83 0.81 25.51
N ASN A 127 18.03 1.27 25.10
CA ASN A 127 19.29 0.84 25.71
C ASN A 127 19.35 1.12 27.24
N THR A 128 18.55 2.05 27.75
CA THR A 128 18.34 2.29 29.19
C THR A 128 17.41 1.28 29.87
N LEU A 129 16.61 0.52 29.11
CA LEU A 129 15.65 -0.50 29.56
C LEU A 129 15.98 -1.93 29.04
N ARG A 130 17.02 -2.06 28.21
CA ARG A 130 17.42 -3.27 27.45
C ARG A 130 18.00 -4.40 28.32
N GLY A 131 18.24 -4.14 29.61
CA GLY A 131 18.57 -5.19 30.58
C GLY A 131 17.42 -6.16 30.92
N MET A 132 16.15 -5.84 30.58
CA MET A 132 14.98 -6.63 31.02
C MET A 132 14.04 -7.14 29.90
N ALA A 133 14.22 -6.74 28.63
CA ALA A 133 13.19 -6.91 27.58
C ALA A 133 13.55 -7.86 26.43
N LEU A 134 14.60 -8.67 26.58
CA LEU A 134 15.08 -9.64 25.57
C LEU A 134 14.01 -10.66 25.11
N ASP A 135 12.93 -10.85 25.87
CA ASP A 135 11.88 -11.85 25.56
C ASP A 135 10.74 -11.37 24.64
N SER A 136 10.62 -10.06 24.35
CA SER A 136 9.42 -9.53 23.68
C SER A 136 9.52 -9.40 22.15
N ASP A 137 10.70 -9.68 21.56
CA ASP A 137 11.04 -9.24 20.20
C ASP A 137 10.62 -10.22 19.08
N LEU A 138 10.19 -11.45 19.41
CA LEU A 138 9.62 -12.41 18.46
C LEU A 138 8.15 -12.12 18.07
N GLY A 139 7.45 -11.26 18.81
CA GLY A 139 6.01 -11.01 18.62
C GLY A 139 5.67 -10.04 17.49
N SER A 140 6.59 -9.16 17.06
CA SER A 140 6.31 -8.19 15.99
C SER A 140 6.33 -8.82 14.60
N ASP A 141 7.10 -9.90 14.42
CA ASP A 141 7.04 -10.76 13.23
C ASP A 141 5.70 -11.48 13.12
N ALA A 142 5.05 -11.75 14.26
CA ALA A 142 3.74 -12.35 14.28
C ALA A 142 2.70 -11.44 13.63
N VAL A 143 2.81 -10.10 13.63
CA VAL A 143 1.80 -9.20 13.04
C VAL A 143 1.85 -9.21 11.51
N LEU A 144 3.04 -9.09 10.93
CA LEU A 144 3.26 -9.24 9.48
C LEU A 144 2.94 -10.67 9.00
N GLN A 145 3.30 -11.69 9.80
CA GLN A 145 2.91 -13.07 9.51
C GLN A 145 1.41 -13.30 9.73
N LEU A 146 0.77 -12.68 10.73
CA LEU A 146 -0.66 -12.82 11.02
C LEU A 146 -1.47 -12.23 9.89
N ASP A 147 -1.07 -11.08 9.35
CA ASP A 147 -1.79 -10.43 8.28
C ASP A 147 -1.57 -11.12 6.93
N PHE A 148 -0.33 -11.54 6.62
CA PHE A 148 -0.08 -12.39 5.45
C PHE A 148 -0.81 -13.73 5.56
N ARG A 149 -0.76 -14.41 6.71
CA ARG A 149 -1.43 -15.70 6.92
C ARG A 149 -2.95 -15.57 6.97
N ALA A 150 -3.48 -14.47 7.48
CA ALA A 150 -4.91 -14.17 7.45
C ALA A 150 -5.38 -13.86 6.03
N THR A 151 -4.59 -13.08 5.28
CA THR A 151 -4.84 -12.79 3.86
C THR A 151 -4.75 -14.06 3.02
N LEU A 152 -3.71 -14.87 3.21
CA LEU A 152 -3.54 -16.14 2.52
C LEU A 152 -4.70 -17.09 2.86
N LYS A 153 -5.12 -17.15 4.12
CA LYS A 153 -6.32 -17.91 4.53
C LYS A 153 -7.58 -17.42 3.84
N ARG A 154 -7.77 -16.11 3.63
CA ARG A 154 -8.92 -15.57 2.87
C ARG A 154 -8.84 -15.88 1.38
N VAL A 155 -7.63 -15.96 0.82
CA VAL A 155 -7.44 -16.33 -0.59
C VAL A 155 -7.63 -17.83 -0.81
N THR A 156 -7.12 -18.67 0.10
CA THR A 156 -7.28 -20.13 0.03
C THR A 156 -8.65 -20.61 0.49
N HIS A 157 -9.30 -19.86 1.36
CA HIS A 157 -10.68 -20.05 1.80
C HIS A 157 -11.44 -18.75 1.56
N PRO A 158 -11.92 -18.51 0.32
CA PRO A 158 -12.81 -17.40 0.07
C PRO A 158 -13.98 -17.51 1.05
N PRO A 159 -14.36 -16.41 1.74
CA PRO A 159 -15.55 -16.42 2.57
C PRO A 159 -16.69 -16.94 1.68
N GLN A 160 -17.47 -17.89 2.20
CA GLN A 160 -18.65 -18.37 1.48
C GLN A 160 -19.44 -17.15 1.01
N PRO A 161 -19.90 -17.13 -0.26
CA PRO A 161 -20.78 -16.07 -0.72
C PRO A 161 -21.83 -15.86 0.36
N LEU A 162 -22.03 -14.61 0.79
CA LEU A 162 -23.17 -14.29 1.65
C LEU A 162 -24.37 -14.89 0.93
N GLU A 163 -24.89 -16.01 1.44
CA GLU A 163 -26.20 -16.50 1.03
C GLU A 163 -27.12 -15.37 1.45
N LEU A 164 -27.49 -14.53 0.47
CA LEU A 164 -28.58 -13.60 0.66
C LEU A 164 -29.73 -14.44 1.23
N PRO A 165 -30.30 -14.05 2.38
CA PRO A 165 -31.40 -14.80 2.96
C PRO A 165 -32.41 -15.04 1.85
N ALA A 166 -32.73 -16.31 1.61
CA ALA A 166 -33.68 -16.71 0.60
C ALA A 166 -34.92 -15.81 0.74
N PRO A 167 -35.45 -15.26 -0.38
CA PRO A 167 -36.57 -14.35 -0.31
C PRO A 167 -37.68 -15.03 0.48
N ALA A 168 -37.99 -14.48 1.65
CA ALA A 168 -39.05 -14.99 2.49
C ALA A 168 -40.31 -15.07 1.62
N THR A 169 -40.75 -16.29 1.34
CA THR A 169 -42.01 -16.57 0.67
C THR A 169 -43.14 -16.24 1.62
N THR A 170 -43.39 -14.96 1.85
CA THR A 170 -44.55 -14.48 2.60
C THR A 170 -44.97 -13.11 2.05
N GLY A 171 -46.01 -13.09 1.21
CA GLY A 171 -46.78 -11.88 0.90
C GLY A 171 -46.37 -11.09 -0.35
N ALA A 172 -46.14 -11.76 -1.48
CA ALA A 172 -45.97 -11.09 -2.78
C ALA A 172 -47.31 -10.53 -3.31
N GLY A 173 -47.37 -9.22 -3.58
CA GLY A 173 -48.48 -8.65 -4.35
C GLY A 173 -48.39 -7.16 -4.70
N THR A 174 -47.86 -6.31 -3.81
CA THR A 174 -48.12 -4.86 -3.93
C THR A 174 -46.93 -3.96 -4.26
N ASP A 175 -45.68 -4.38 -4.02
CA ASP A 175 -44.54 -3.44 -4.12
C ASP A 175 -43.83 -3.37 -5.48
N VAL A 176 -43.82 -4.44 -6.28
CA VAL A 176 -43.08 -4.45 -7.56
C VAL A 176 -43.73 -3.52 -8.59
N ASN A 177 -45.06 -3.40 -8.58
CA ASN A 177 -45.77 -2.46 -9.44
C ASN A 177 -45.57 -1.00 -9.02
N GLN A 178 -45.39 -0.73 -7.72
CA GLN A 178 -45.05 0.61 -7.25
C GLN A 178 -43.63 1.01 -7.65
N LEU A 179 -42.67 0.09 -7.52
CA LEU A 179 -41.30 0.34 -7.94
C LEU A 179 -41.22 0.60 -9.45
N ARG A 180 -41.91 -0.21 -10.26
CA ARG A 180 -41.94 -0.04 -11.73
C ARG A 180 -42.61 1.28 -12.14
N ARG A 181 -43.67 1.72 -11.45
CA ARG A 181 -44.29 3.05 -11.66
C ARG A 181 -43.34 4.20 -11.30
N ARG A 182 -42.54 4.06 -10.24
CA ARG A 182 -41.55 5.08 -9.86
C ARG A 182 -40.43 5.21 -10.89
N PHE A 183 -39.91 4.10 -11.40
CA PHE A 183 -38.89 4.16 -12.45
C PHE A 183 -39.43 4.74 -13.76
N ALA A 184 -40.66 4.37 -14.16
CA ALA A 184 -41.28 4.92 -15.36
C ALA A 184 -41.54 6.44 -15.27
N LEU A 185 -41.88 6.95 -14.07
CA LEU A 185 -42.05 8.40 -13.88
C LEU A 185 -40.71 9.13 -14.01
N THR A 186 -39.61 8.58 -13.50
CA THR A 186 -38.31 9.24 -13.58
C THR A 186 -37.78 9.35 -15.02
N THR A 187 -38.07 8.37 -15.88
CA THR A 187 -37.65 8.43 -17.28
C THR A 187 -38.47 9.43 -18.09
N VAL A 188 -39.79 9.50 -17.84
CA VAL A 188 -40.66 10.50 -18.52
C VAL A 188 -40.31 11.92 -18.09
N LEU A 189 -39.98 12.14 -16.81
CA LEU A 189 -39.60 13.46 -16.29
C LEU A 189 -38.25 13.92 -16.85
N ARG A 190 -37.29 13.00 -17.02
CA ARG A 190 -36.00 13.28 -17.67
C ARG A 190 -36.18 13.65 -19.14
N ASP A 191 -37.01 12.91 -19.88
CA ASP A 191 -37.28 13.22 -21.29
C ASP A 191 -38.04 14.53 -21.48
N ALA A 192 -38.97 14.86 -20.57
CA ALA A 192 -39.66 16.15 -20.59
C ALA A 192 -38.73 17.33 -20.29
N MET A 193 -37.80 17.17 -19.34
CA MET A 193 -36.77 18.18 -19.06
C MET A 193 -35.78 18.36 -20.22
N ALA A 194 -35.38 17.28 -20.88
CA ALA A 194 -34.49 17.35 -22.04
C ALA A 194 -35.14 18.15 -23.19
N ARG A 195 -36.43 17.93 -23.47
CA ARG A 195 -37.15 18.69 -24.51
C ARG A 195 -37.39 20.16 -24.14
N GLN A 196 -37.59 20.46 -22.86
CA GLN A 196 -37.69 21.85 -22.38
C GLN A 196 -36.36 22.61 -22.52
N LEU A 197 -35.23 21.92 -22.29
CA LEU A 197 -33.90 22.49 -22.49
C LEU A 197 -33.58 22.73 -23.97
N GLU A 198 -33.99 21.83 -24.86
CA GLU A 198 -33.83 22.01 -26.31
C GLU A 198 -34.70 23.17 -26.84
N ALA A 199 -35.93 23.33 -26.34
CA ALA A 199 -36.83 24.42 -26.74
C ALA A 199 -36.41 25.81 -26.21
N ALA A 200 -35.61 25.88 -25.14
CA ALA A 200 -35.08 27.12 -24.59
C ALA A 200 -33.75 27.57 -25.23
N ALA A 201 -33.13 26.69 -26.04
CA ALA A 201 -31.87 26.97 -26.73
C ALA A 201 -32.04 27.44 -28.19
N SER A 202 -33.29 27.53 -28.67
CA SER A 202 -33.69 28.12 -29.96
C SER A 202 -34.31 29.49 -29.78
#